data_AF-A0A969CDV3-F1
#
_entry.id   AF-A0A969CDV3-F1
#
_cell.length_a   1.000
_cell.length_b   1.000
_cell.length_c   1.000
_cell.angle_alpha   90.00
_cell.angle_beta   90.00
_cell.angle_gamma   90.00
#
_symmetry.space_group_name_H-M   'P 1'
#
loop_
_entity.id
_entity.type
_entity.pdbx_description
1 polymer ?
#
loop_
_entity_poly.entity_id
_entity_poly.type
_entity_poly.pdbx_seq_one_letter_code
_entity_poly.pdbx_strand_id
1 'polypeptide(L)'
;MYYHRQVTPEQIRQVLQAHSEGISLRGISRTSGLAYNTVVSIVRTARQQAQLVHNAQVQAVQTEELSADELWSFVQKNKSNVSLMN
;
A
#
# COMPACT_ATOMS: atom_id res chain seq x y z
N MET A 1 -15.23 0.67 -4.68
CA MET A 1 -14.25 -0.01 -5.55
C MET A 1 -14.94 -1.20 -6.19
N TYR A 2 -15.16 -1.20 -7.51
CA TYR A 2 -15.70 -2.37 -8.23
C TYR A 2 -14.53 -3.17 -8.80
N TYR A 3 -14.08 -4.21 -8.09
CA TYR A 3 -13.20 -5.23 -8.67
C TYR A 3 -14.07 -6.16 -9.51
N HIS A 4 -13.77 -6.30 -10.80
CA HIS A 4 -14.53 -7.16 -11.71
C HIS A 4 -14.64 -8.59 -11.17
N ARG A 5 -15.83 -8.93 -10.65
CA ARG A 5 -16.50 -10.24 -10.58
C ARG A 5 -15.75 -11.47 -10.02
N GLN A 6 -14.48 -11.38 -9.63
CA GLN A 6 -13.64 -12.54 -9.22
C GLN A 6 -12.94 -12.39 -7.86
N VAL A 7 -12.84 -11.19 -7.28
CA VAL A 7 -12.20 -10.98 -5.99
C VAL A 7 -13.26 -10.65 -4.94
N THR A 8 -13.37 -11.49 -3.92
CA THR A 8 -14.32 -11.31 -2.81
C THR A 8 -13.82 -10.27 -1.80
N PRO A 9 -14.72 -9.60 -1.05
CA PRO A 9 -14.33 -8.72 0.05
C PRO A 9 -13.42 -9.41 1.09
N GLU A 10 -13.65 -10.69 1.36
CA GLU A 10 -12.87 -11.53 2.26
C GLU A 10 -11.42 -11.67 1.77
N GLN A 11 -11.23 -11.91 0.47
CA GLN A 11 -9.89 -11.95 -0.12
C GLN A 11 -9.19 -10.59 -0.06
N ILE A 12 -9.92 -9.49 -0.26
CA ILE A 12 -9.37 -8.14 -0.10
C ILE A 12 -8.90 -7.94 1.35
N ARG A 13 -9.74 -8.30 2.33
CA ARG A 13 -9.39 -8.22 3.76
C ARG A 13 -8.15 -9.03 4.07
N GLN A 14 -8.07 -10.27 3.58
CA GLN A 14 -6.92 -11.15 3.77
C GLN A 14 -5.64 -10.53 3.19
N VAL A 15 -5.70 -9.97 1.97
CA VAL A 15 -4.56 -9.30 1.33
C VAL A 15 -4.08 -8.10 2.15
N LEU A 16 -5.00 -7.25 2.60
CA LEU A 16 -4.66 -6.04 3.36
C LEU A 16 -4.11 -6.38 4.75
N GLN A 17 -4.71 -7.35 5.44
CA GLN A 17 -4.24 -7.85 6.73
C GLN A 17 -2.81 -8.40 6.61
N ALA A 18 -2.59 -9.33 5.68
CA ALA A 18 -1.27 -9.92 5.46
C ALA A 18 -0.21 -8.88 5.07
N HIS A 19 -0.58 -7.85 4.30
CA HIS A 19 0.34 -6.77 3.96
C HIS A 19 0.71 -5.92 5.19
N SER A 20 -0.26 -5.62 6.07
CA SER A 20 -0.02 -4.88 7.32
C SER A 20 0.87 -5.65 8.31
N GLU A 21 0.86 -6.98 8.24
CA GLU A 21 1.72 -7.88 9.03
C GLU A 21 3.13 -8.05 8.42
N GLY A 22 3.44 -7.37 7.30
CA GLY A 22 4.75 -7.40 6.67
C GLY A 22 4.98 -8.55 5.70
N ILE A 23 3.94 -9.30 5.31
CA ILE A 23 4.08 -10.36 4.30
C ILE A 23 4.32 -9.73 2.92
N SER A 24 5.34 -10.22 2.21
CA SER A 24 5.65 -9.75 0.86
C SER A 24 4.47 -9.96 -0.11
N LEU A 25 4.31 -9.07 -1.09
CA LEU A 25 3.23 -9.20 -2.10
C LEU A 25 3.28 -10.54 -2.86
N ARG A 26 4.48 -11.09 -3.06
CA ARG A 26 4.66 -12.44 -3.64
C ARG A 26 4.23 -13.54 -2.67
N GLY A 27 4.52 -13.39 -1.37
CA GLY A 27 4.02 -14.29 -0.32
C GLY A 27 2.51 -14.31 -0.29
N ILE A 28 1.89 -13.14 -0.28
CA ILE A 28 0.42 -12.99 -0.31
C ILE A 28 -0.17 -13.63 -1.58
N SER A 29 0.44 -13.41 -2.75
CA SER A 29 -0.02 -14.03 -4.00
C SER A 29 -0.01 -15.56 -3.92
N ARG A 30 1.01 -16.16 -3.30
CA ARG A 30 1.11 -17.62 -3.11
C ARG A 30 0.08 -18.16 -2.12
N THR A 31 -0.15 -17.46 -1.00
CA THR A 31 -1.04 -17.95 0.06
C THR A 31 -2.52 -17.68 -0.23
N SER A 32 -2.84 -16.59 -0.93
CA SER A 32 -4.23 -16.23 -1.30
C SER A 32 -4.70 -16.83 -2.62
N GLY A 33 -3.79 -17.36 -3.45
CA GLY A 33 -4.08 -17.84 -4.81
C GLY A 33 -4.37 -16.73 -5.82
N LEU A 34 -4.31 -15.45 -5.42
CA LEU A 34 -4.51 -14.33 -6.31
C LEU A 34 -3.28 -14.09 -7.18
N ALA A 35 -3.49 -13.73 -8.44
CA ALA A 35 -2.41 -13.28 -9.32
C ALA A 35 -1.67 -12.08 -8.71
N TYR A 36 -0.35 -12.04 -8.87
CA TYR A 36 0.51 -11.01 -8.27
C TYR A 36 0.04 -9.58 -8.58
N ASN A 37 -0.31 -9.29 -9.84
CA ASN A 37 -0.77 -7.96 -10.24
C ASN A 37 -2.11 -7.56 -9.60
N THR A 38 -2.95 -8.55 -9.26
CA THR A 38 -4.19 -8.33 -8.51
C THR A 38 -3.88 -7.90 -7.08
N VAL A 39 -2.95 -8.58 -6.40
CA VAL A 39 -2.47 -8.19 -5.06
C VAL A 39 -1.89 -6.78 -5.08
N VAL A 40 -1.04 -6.46 -6.06
CA VAL A 40 -0.47 -5.11 -6.26
C VAL A 40 -1.57 -4.07 -6.43
N SER A 41 -2.58 -4.34 -7.25
CA SER A 41 -3.70 -3.43 -7.51
C SER A 41 -4.52 -3.16 -6.24
N ILE A 42 -4.82 -4.20 -5.45
CA ILE A 42 -5.54 -4.07 -4.17
C ILE A 42 -4.78 -3.15 -3.21
N VAL A 43 -3.49 -3.42 -2.99
CA VAL A 43 -2.65 -2.62 -2.07
C VAL A 43 -2.51 -1.17 -2.55
N ARG A 44 -2.31 -0.94 -3.86
CA ARG A 44 -2.24 0.42 -4.42
C ARG A 44 -3.53 1.21 -4.23
N THR A 45 -4.68 0.55 -4.38
CA THR A 45 -5.98 1.24 -4.23
C THR A 45 -6.24 1.54 -2.76
N ALA A 46 -5.91 0.62 -1.85
CA ALA A 46 -5.98 0.85 -0.41
C ALA A 46 -5.08 2.00 0.05
N ARG A 47 -3.85 2.11 -0.49
CA ARG A 47 -2.94 3.24 -0.21
C ARG A 47 -3.59 4.59 -0.46
N GLN A 48 -4.26 4.76 -1.60
CA GLN A 48 -4.89 6.03 -1.95
C GLN A 48 -5.96 6.43 -0.92
N GLN A 49 -6.79 5.47 -0.51
CA GLN A 49 -7.81 5.71 0.51
C GLN A 49 -7.19 5.96 1.90
N ALA A 50 -6.17 5.19 2.28
CA ALA A 50 -5.47 5.38 3.55
C ALA A 50 -4.86 6.78 3.66
N GLN A 51 -4.29 7.31 2.57
CA GLN A 51 -3.77 8.68 2.55
C GLN A 51 -4.85 9.73 2.76
N LEU A 52 -6.03 9.57 2.12
CA LEU A 52 -7.14 10.49 2.28
C LEU A 52 -7.66 10.48 3.72
N VAL A 53 -7.82 9.30 4.31
CA VAL A 53 -8.24 9.13 5.70
C VAL A 53 -7.23 9.75 6.66
N HIS A 54 -5.94 9.46 6.48
CA HIS A 54 -4.86 10.05 7.28
C HIS A 54 -4.89 11.58 7.21
N ASN A 55 -4.95 12.16 6.01
CA ASN A 55 -4.95 13.61 5.84
C ASN A 55 -6.21 14.27 6.42
N ALA A 56 -7.35 13.56 6.43
CA ALA A 56 -8.59 14.07 7.02
C ALA A 56 -8.59 13.98 8.55
N GLN A 57 -7.97 12.95 9.12
CA GLN A 57 -8.00 12.67 10.57
C GLN A 57 -6.85 13.32 11.34
N VAL A 58 -5.66 13.38 10.74
CA VAL A 58 -4.45 13.91 11.38
C VAL A 58 -4.31 15.39 11.01
N GLN A 59 -5.15 16.23 11.61
CA GLN A 59 -5.14 17.68 11.42
C GLN A 59 -5.10 18.41 12.76
N ALA A 60 -4.33 19.50 12.83
CA ALA A 60 -4.23 20.37 14.00
C ALA A 60 -4.05 19.61 15.33
N VAL A 61 -3.23 18.56 15.31
CA VAL A 61 -2.96 17.73 16.49
C VAL A 61 -2.27 18.58 17.55
N GLN A 62 -2.91 18.72 18.71
CA GLN A 62 -2.32 19.40 19.85
C GLN A 62 -1.25 18.50 20.46
N THR A 63 -0.02 18.98 20.49
CA THR A 63 1.14 18.22 20.95
C THR A 63 2.09 19.15 21.70
N GLU A 64 2.59 18.70 22.85
CA GLU A 64 3.57 19.44 23.67
C GLU A 64 5.00 19.26 23.14
N GLU A 65 5.33 18.06 22.66
CA GLU A 65 6.64 17.71 22.10
C GLU A 65 6.50 16.82 20.86
N LEU A 66 7.24 17.14 19.80
CA LEU A 66 7.24 16.40 18.55
C LEU A 66 8.60 15.74 18.33
N SER A 67 8.61 14.41 18.26
CA SER A 67 9.79 13.64 17.82
C SER A 67 9.60 13.19 16.37
N ALA A 68 10.62 13.39 15.55
CA ALA A 68 10.66 12.92 14.17
C ALA A 68 11.82 11.94 14.00
N ASP A 69 11.59 10.90 13.20
CA ASP A 69 12.59 9.90 12.83
C ASP A 69 12.51 9.64 11.32
N GLU A 70 13.60 9.12 10.77
CA GLU A 70 13.74 8.85 9.35
C GLU A 70 13.67 7.35 9.04
N LEU A 71 12.81 7.00 8.08
CA LEU A 71 12.73 5.64 7.55
C LEU A 71 13.40 5.57 6.19
N TRP A 72 14.52 4.86 6.12
CA TRP A 72 15.29 4.65 4.90
C TRP A 72 14.93 3.33 4.23
N SER A 73 14.84 3.33 2.90
CA SER A 73 14.56 2.12 2.11
C SER A 73 15.28 2.17 0.76
N PHE A 74 15.83 1.03 0.34
CA PHE A 74 16.40 0.90 -0.99
C PHE A 74 15.31 0.91 -2.05
N VAL A 75 15.39 1.86 -2.98
CA VAL A 75 14.45 1.98 -4.09
C VAL A 75 15.21 1.88 -5.41
N GLN A 76 14.84 0.91 -6.24
CA GLN A 76 15.34 0.84 -7.61
C GLN A 76 14.53 1.78 -8.51
N LYS A 77 15.22 2.69 -9.19
CA LYS A 77 14.64 3.48 -10.28
C LYS A 77 15.00 2.82 -11.61
N ASN A 78 14.01 2.46 -12.41
CA ASN A 78 14.26 1.96 -13.76
C ASN A 78 14.67 3.12 -14.66
N LYS A 79 15.85 3.04 -15.29
CA LYS A 79 16.35 4.05 -16.24
C LYS A 79 15.35 4.41 -17.33
N SER A 80 14.53 3.45 -17.78
CA SER A 80 13.50 3.70 -18.81
C SER A 80 12.32 4.55 -18.33
N ASN A 81 12.08 4.61 -17.02
CA ASN A 81 10.93 5.28 -16.41
C ASN A 81 11.31 6.57 -15.66
N VAL A 82 12.60 6.92 -15.63
CA VAL A 82 13.09 8.17 -15.04
C VAL A 82 13.28 9.16 -16.18
N SER A 83 12.40 10.16 -16.26
CA SER A 83 12.70 11.37 -17.01
C SER A 83 13.83 12.10 -16.28
N LEU A 84 15.00 12.22 -16.91
CA LEU A 84 15.99 13.21 -16.49
C LEU A 84 15.32 14.57 -16.63
N MET A 85 15.03 15.24 -15.51
CA MET A 85 14.70 16.67 -15.56
C MET A 85 16.00 17.39 -15.91
N ASN A 86 16.09 17.89 -17.14
CA ASN A 86 17.12 18.84 -17.57
C ASN A 86 16.79 20.24 -17.06
#